data_AF-A0A7L5YGC0-F1
#
_entry.id   AF-A0A7L5YGC0-F1
#
_cell.length_a   1.000
_cell.length_b   1.000
_cell.length_c   1.000
_cell.angle_alpha   90.00
_cell.angle_beta   90.00
_cell.angle_gamma   90.00
#
_symmetry.space_group_name_H-M   'P 1'
#
loop_
_entity.id
_entity.type
_entity.pdbx_description
1 polymer ?
#
loop_
_entity_poly.entity_id
_entity_poly.type
_entity_poly.pdbx_seq_one_letter_code
_entity_poly.pdbx_strand_id
1 'polypeptide(L)'
;MATALEYALMAGASYISNRDLRNQIPLPVNWYRISYAQPRPSGFEAAAFGNGTTLANSNEIVISFAGTDFSKGIASLFNSDFWNGNIP
;
A
#
# COMPACT_ATOMS: atom_id res chain seq x y z
N MET A 1 4.65 18.14 2.69
CA MET A 1 4.25 17.19 3.73
C MET A 1 2.83 16.79 3.43
N ALA A 2 2.60 15.49 3.24
CA ALA A 2 1.27 15.00 2.94
C ALA A 2 0.33 15.28 4.11
N THR A 3 -0.91 15.61 3.76
CA THR A 3 -2.03 15.76 4.70
C THR A 3 -2.54 14.38 5.14
N ALA A 4 -3.28 14.35 6.25
CA ALA A 4 -3.94 13.12 6.72
C ALA A 4 -4.84 12.49 5.64
N LEU A 5 -5.52 13.32 4.84
CA LEU A 5 -6.34 12.84 3.72
C LEU A 5 -5.49 12.21 2.62
N GLU A 6 -4.36 12.82 2.26
CA GLU A 6 -3.44 12.26 1.27
C GLU A 6 -2.85 10.92 1.74
N TYR A 7 -2.48 10.82 3.01
CA TYR A 7 -2.06 9.55 3.61
C TYR A 7 -3.17 8.50 3.55
N ALA A 8 -4.41 8.83 3.88
CA ALA A 8 -5.53 7.90 3.82
C ALA A 8 -5.81 7.40 2.39
N LEU A 9 -5.75 8.29 1.40
CA LEU A 9 -5.91 7.93 -0.01
C LEU A 9 -4.77 7.04 -0.51
N MET A 10 -3.52 7.36 -0.17
CA MET A 10 -2.36 6.52 -0.52
C MET A 10 -2.38 5.15 0.18
N ALA A 11 -2.86 5.10 1.43
CA ALA A 11 -3.11 3.86 2.14
C ALA A 11 -4.19 3.00 1.47
N GLY A 12 -5.26 3.62 0.98
CA GLY A 12 -6.26 2.91 0.18
C GLY A 12 -5.73 2.44 -1.18
N ALA A 13 -4.88 3.25 -1.82
CA ALA A 13 -4.33 2.98 -3.15
C ALA A 13 -3.20 1.96 -3.17
N SER A 14 -2.72 1.48 -2.01
CA SER A 14 -1.75 0.39 -1.90
C SER A 14 -2.38 -1.00 -2.08
N TYR A 15 -3.71 -1.11 -1.88
CA TYR A 15 -4.51 -2.32 -2.15
C TYR A 15 -4.71 -2.52 -3.67
N ILE A 16 -3.74 -3.16 -4.32
CA ILE A 16 -3.69 -3.24 -5.79
C ILE A 16 -4.12 -4.62 -6.28
N SER A 17 -3.59 -5.68 -5.68
CA SER A 17 -3.80 -7.06 -6.15
C SER A 17 -5.16 -7.64 -5.75
N ASN A 18 -5.72 -7.18 -4.64
CA ASN A 18 -6.94 -7.71 -4.03
C ASN A 18 -8.19 -6.83 -4.29
N ARG A 19 -8.07 -5.79 -5.12
CA ARG A 19 -9.17 -4.90 -5.52
C ARG A 19 -9.34 -4.88 -7.04
N ASP A 20 -10.57 -5.07 -7.51
CA ASP A 20 -10.93 -4.81 -8.90
C ASP A 20 -10.56 -3.38 -9.28
N LEU A 21 -10.11 -3.16 -10.52
CA LEU A 21 -9.68 -1.85 -11.02
C LEU A 21 -10.73 -0.75 -10.80
N ARG A 22 -12.02 -1.08 -10.88
CA ARG A 22 -13.12 -0.11 -10.65
C ARG A 22 -13.30 0.28 -9.18
N ASN A 23 -12.79 -0.54 -8.27
CA ASN A 23 -12.90 -0.35 -6.82
C ASN A 23 -11.58 0.13 -6.19
N GLN A 24 -10.58 0.47 -7.00
CA GLN A 24 -9.33 1.05 -6.51
C GLN A 24 -9.52 2.53 -6.15
N ILE A 25 -8.91 2.92 -5.04
CA ILE A 25 -8.96 4.30 -4.55
C ILE A 25 -8.03 5.16 -5.40
N PRO A 26 -8.48 6.34 -5.87
CA PRO A 26 -7.65 7.23 -6.65
C PRO A 26 -6.51 7.82 -5.80
N LEU A 27 -5.40 8.12 -6.46
CA LEU A 27 -4.30 8.83 -5.82
C LEU A 27 -4.67 10.30 -5.59
N PRO A 28 -4.14 10.93 -4.53
CA PRO A 28 -4.28 12.37 -4.38
C PRO A 28 -3.61 13.13 -5.53
N VAL A 29 -4.08 14.36 -5.76
CA VAL A 29 -3.53 15.24 -6.80
C VAL A 29 -2.03 15.44 -6.59
N ASN A 30 -1.24 15.36 -7.66
CA ASN A 30 0.23 15.49 -7.68
C ASN A 30 1.00 14.35 -6.98
N TRP A 31 0.33 13.28 -6.56
CA TRP A 31 0.98 12.07 -6.09
C TRP A 31 0.98 10.99 -7.16
N TYR A 32 2.13 10.33 -7.31
CA TYR A 32 2.33 9.30 -8.32
C TYR A 32 2.90 8.05 -7.68
N ARG A 33 2.43 6.88 -8.13
CA ARG A 33 3.04 5.60 -7.74
C ARG A 33 4.38 5.46 -8.46
N ILE A 34 5.47 5.54 -7.71
CA ILE A 34 6.83 5.49 -8.23
C ILE A 34 7.46 4.09 -8.13
N SER A 35 6.93 3.23 -7.25
CA SER A 35 7.30 1.82 -7.16
C SER A 35 6.17 0.99 -6.57
N TYR A 36 6.14 -0.30 -6.91
CA TYR A 36 5.18 -1.28 -6.39
C TYR A 36 5.88 -2.62 -6.15
N ALA A 37 5.87 -3.07 -4.91
CA ALA A 37 6.24 -4.43 -4.52
C ALA A 37 5.00 -5.32 -4.67
N GLN A 38 5.00 -6.13 -5.73
CA GLN A 38 3.91 -7.09 -5.98
C GLN A 38 3.82 -8.14 -4.86
N PRO A 39 2.61 -8.64 -4.55
CA PRO A 39 2.45 -9.79 -3.67
C PRO A 39 3.07 -11.01 -4.31
N ARG A 40 4.28 -11.33 -3.84
CA ARG A 40 4.90 -12.65 -4.00
C ARG A 40 4.20 -13.61 -3.02
N PRO A 41 4.56 -14.91 -2.90
CA PRO A 41 3.70 -15.93 -2.26
C PRO A 41 3.23 -15.61 -0.84
N SER A 42 3.88 -14.64 -0.19
CA SER A 42 3.62 -14.18 1.16
C SER A 42 2.35 -13.32 1.30
N GLY A 43 1.82 -12.76 0.20
CA GLY A 43 0.65 -11.88 0.23
C GLY A 43 0.96 -10.42 0.57
N PHE A 44 2.23 -10.11 0.84
CA PHE A 44 2.70 -8.75 1.16
C PHE A 44 2.72 -7.87 -0.10
N GLU A 45 2.03 -6.75 -0.05
CA GLU A 45 2.11 -5.72 -1.10
C GLU A 45 2.39 -4.34 -0.50
N ALA A 46 3.22 -3.56 -1.21
CA ALA A 46 3.57 -2.21 -0.79
C ALA A 46 3.74 -1.31 -2.01
N ALA A 47 3.36 -0.05 -1.87
CA ALA A 47 3.53 0.96 -2.89
C ALA A 47 4.32 2.15 -2.34
N ALA A 48 5.25 2.66 -3.15
CA ALA A 48 5.90 3.92 -2.90
C ALA A 48 5.23 5.00 -3.76
N PHE A 49 4.98 6.16 -3.15
CA PHE A 49 4.37 7.32 -3.77
C PHE A 49 5.30 8.51 -3.67
N GLY A 50 5.43 9.24 -4.77
CA GLY A 50 6.18 10.48 -4.84
C GLY A 50 5.26 11.67 -5.01
N ASN A 51 5.52 12.76 -4.28
CA ASN A 51 4.95 14.08 -4.60
C ASN A 51 5.76 14.69 -5.76
N GLY A 52 5.54 14.13 -6.94
CA GLY A 52 6.39 14.27 -8.13
C GLY A 52 6.38 12.99 -8.96
N THR A 53 6.64 13.10 -10.26
CA THR A 53 6.44 11.97 -11.20
C THR A 53 7.54 10.91 -11.14
N THR A 54 8.68 11.20 -10.50
CA THR A 54 9.82 10.28 -10.35
C THR A 54 10.45 10.41 -8.98
N LEU A 55 11.20 9.40 -8.54
CA LEU A 55 11.98 9.46 -7.29
C LEU A 55 12.93 10.67 -7.25
N ALA A 56 13.58 10.98 -8.37
CA ALA A 56 14.56 12.06 -8.46
C ALA A 56 13.93 13.46 -8.33
N ASN A 57 12.65 13.59 -8.68
CA ASN A 57 11.92 14.86 -8.67
C ASN A 57 10.85 14.93 -7.56
N SER A 58 10.82 13.94 -6.67
CA SER A 58 9.87 13.90 -5.56
C SER A 58 10.43 14.67 -4.39
N ASN A 59 9.69 15.68 -3.92
CA ASN A 59 10.06 16.42 -2.71
C ASN A 59 9.72 15.63 -1.43
N GLU A 60 8.85 14.62 -1.56
CA GLU A 60 8.40 13.76 -0.48
C GLU A 60 8.12 12.36 -1.02
N ILE A 61 8.50 11.35 -0.25
CA ILE A 61 8.24 9.94 -0.55
C ILE A 61 7.41 9.35 0.59
N VAL A 62 6.32 8.68 0.23
CA VAL A 62 5.46 7.93 1.15
C VAL A 62 5.48 6.47 0.76
N ILE A 63 5.79 5.59 1.70
CA ILE A 63 5.69 4.15 1.52
C ILE A 63 4.47 3.68 2.28
N SER A 64 3.54 3.04 1.57
CA SER A 64 2.35 2.45 2.16
C SER A 64 2.35 0.94 1.94
N PHE A 65 2.01 0.22 2.99
CA PHE A 65 1.82 -1.22 3.00
C PHE A 65 0.32 -1.50 2.97
N ALA A 66 -0.13 -2.40 2.10
CA ALA A 66 -1.52 -2.83 2.19
C ALA A 66 -1.65 -3.79 3.38
N GLY A 67 -2.70 -3.61 4.16
CA GLY A 67 -3.05 -4.54 5.22
C GLY A 67 -3.52 -5.88 4.66
N THR A 68 -3.49 -6.92 5.50
CA THR A 68 -4.02 -8.24 5.15
C THR A 68 -5.45 -8.44 5.67
N ASP A 69 -6.18 -9.36 5.05
CA ASP A 69 -7.41 -9.89 5.62
C ASP A 69 -7.08 -10.91 6.73
N PHE A 70 -7.80 -10.82 7.85
CA PHE A 70 -7.71 -11.72 9.01
C PHE A 70 -8.91 -12.67 9.07
N SER A 71 -9.40 -13.13 7.93
CA SER A 71 -10.54 -14.05 7.86
C SER A 71 -10.32 -15.36 8.62
N LYS A 72 -9.07 -15.70 9.00
CA LYS A 72 -8.71 -16.83 9.86
C LYS A 72 -8.51 -16.47 11.36
N GLY A 73 -8.84 -15.24 11.75
CA GLY A 73 -8.82 -14.73 13.10
C GLY A 73 -7.42 -14.38 13.64
N ILE A 74 -7.36 -13.95 14.91
CA ILE A 74 -6.11 -13.53 15.58
C ILE A 74 -5.04 -14.63 15.66
N ALA A 75 -5.42 -15.89 15.45
CA ALA A 75 -4.48 -16.99 15.37
C ALA A 75 -3.66 -16.97 14.05
N SER A 76 -4.20 -16.45 12.94
CA SER A 76 -3.43 -16.35 11.68
C SER A 76 -2.38 -15.24 11.72
N LEU A 77 -2.65 -14.17 12.47
CA LEU A 77 -1.70 -13.07 12.72
C LEU A 77 -0.31 -13.57 13.14
N PHE A 78 -0.27 -14.42 14.18
CA PHE A 78 0.99 -14.89 14.76
C PHE A 78 1.57 -16.14 14.09
N ASN A 79 0.74 -16.93 13.39
CA ASN A 79 1.16 -18.22 12.86
C ASN A 79 1.47 -18.21 11.36
N SER A 80 0.95 -17.24 10.60
CA SER A 80 1.18 -17.16 9.16
C SER A 80 1.42 -15.73 8.69
N ASP A 81 0.60 -14.77 9.09
CA ASP A 81 0.50 -13.51 8.36
C ASP A 81 1.73 -12.62 8.64
N PHE A 82 2.11 -12.44 9.90
CA PHE A 82 3.33 -11.69 10.25
C PHE A 82 4.61 -12.34 9.70
N TRP A 83 4.71 -13.67 9.76
CA TRP A 83 5.88 -14.41 9.26
C TRP A 83 5.99 -14.39 7.73
N ASN A 84 4.87 -14.17 7.04
CA ASN A 84 4.80 -13.92 5.61
C ASN A 84 4.95 -12.42 5.27
N GLY A 85 5.30 -11.58 6.25
CA GLY A 85 5.51 -10.15 6.06
C GLY A 85 4.23 -9.34 5.88
N ASN A 86 3.05 -9.93 6.09
CA ASN A 86 1.80 -9.18 6.11
C ASN A 86 1.74 -8.33 7.38
N ILE A 87 1.26 -7.10 7.21
CA ILE A 87 1.11 -6.13 8.29
C ILE A 87 -0.38 -6.03 8.64
N PRO A 88 -0.75 -6.07 9.93
CA PRO A 88 -2.11 -5.73 10.37
C PRO A 88 -2.54 -4.31 10.07
#